data_AF-A0A1F2X0W7-F1
#
_entry.id   AF-A0A1F2X0W7-F1
#
_cell.length_a   1.000
_cell.length_b   1.000
_cell.length_c   1.000
_cell.angle_alpha   90.00
_cell.angle_beta   90.00
_cell.angle_gamma   90.00
#
_symmetry.space_group_name_H-M   'P 1'
#
loop_
_entity.id
_entity.type
_entity.pdbx_description
1 polymer ?
#
loop_
_entity_poly.entity_id
_entity_poly.type
_entity_poly.pdbx_seq_one_letter_code
_entity_poly.pdbx_strand_id
1 'polypeptide(L)'
;MIRAEDGRKMSKSLGNGVDPLDVVRDYGADALRLTLIQAAAPNQDVPFQIEWVDAARRFGNKLWNAVRFTLSHLGEGAVPATGGYPQDPGPEAAWVLSRLQEVTAEFDAALDEYRFSDAYAVLYSFAWSEVFDWYLELAKAQLRAGDASTRSTLGVVMRDLLKLFHPVIPYLTEELWQHLVGDGFIAASRWPEPPRYPAPAGFEAFREVVGGVRRFRAEHRLSPRHPLAGTILDPEGVMQGWWSPQFQALAGFTPVAGTGAPGGAFSRVVAGSLQALISLEGVVGVAAERRRLDAEIAELEEARTKASTKLANPQFVERAPDEIVTKERDRVDSLTATLAKLTTQRSELG
;
A
#
# COMPACT_ATOMS: atom_id res chain seq x y z
N MET A 1 0.92 -25.81 -14.71
CA MET A 1 -0.39 -26.36 -15.12
C MET A 1 -1.48 -25.74 -14.25
N ILE A 2 -2.71 -25.52 -14.75
CA ILE A 2 -3.79 -24.95 -13.92
C ILE A 2 -4.35 -26.02 -12.99
N ARG A 3 -4.48 -25.67 -11.71
CA ARG A 3 -5.02 -26.51 -10.63
C ARG A 3 -6.39 -25.97 -10.21
N ALA A 4 -7.37 -26.85 -10.05
CA ALA A 4 -8.67 -26.52 -9.48
C ALA A 4 -8.54 -26.21 -7.97
N GLU A 5 -9.62 -25.72 -7.35
CA GLU A 5 -9.68 -25.38 -5.91
C GLU A 5 -9.27 -26.54 -4.99
N ASP A 6 -9.54 -27.78 -5.40
CA ASP A 6 -9.16 -29.00 -4.67
C ASP A 6 -7.69 -29.41 -4.88
N GLY A 7 -6.88 -28.59 -5.57
CA GLY A 7 -5.47 -28.84 -5.86
C GLY A 7 -5.21 -29.88 -6.95
N ARG A 8 -6.25 -30.48 -7.55
CA ARG A 8 -6.08 -31.40 -8.68
C ARG A 8 -5.87 -30.64 -9.98
N LYS A 9 -5.18 -31.27 -10.93
CA LYS A 9 -5.07 -30.77 -12.30
C LYS A 9 -6.47 -30.51 -12.86
N MET A 10 -6.66 -29.36 -13.50
CA MET A 10 -7.86 -29.11 -14.28
C MET A 10 -7.85 -29.93 -15.57
N SER A 11 -8.82 -30.82 -15.77
CA SER A 11 -8.96 -31.60 -17.02
C SER A 11 -10.40 -32.01 -17.32
N LYS A 12 -10.71 -32.17 -18.62
CA LYS A 12 -12.00 -32.72 -19.07
C LYS A 12 -12.27 -34.11 -18.49
N SER A 13 -11.25 -34.96 -18.40
CA SER A 13 -11.37 -36.33 -17.87
C SER A 13 -11.73 -36.38 -16.38
N LEU A 14 -11.36 -35.36 -15.59
CA LEU A 14 -11.67 -35.28 -14.17
C LEU A 14 -12.99 -34.55 -13.89
N GLY A 15 -13.64 -33.99 -14.92
CA GLY A 15 -14.89 -33.24 -14.78
C GLY A 15 -14.75 -31.95 -13.97
N ASN A 16 -13.53 -31.50 -13.67
CA ASN A 16 -13.23 -30.30 -12.89
C ASN A 16 -12.77 -29.12 -13.77
N GLY A 17 -13.00 -29.20 -15.08
CA GLY A 17 -12.68 -28.15 -16.04
C GLY A 17 -13.60 -26.94 -15.89
N VAL A 18 -13.03 -25.75 -15.88
CA VAL A 18 -13.76 -24.47 -15.98
C VAL A 18 -13.61 -23.96 -17.41
N ASP A 19 -14.71 -23.64 -18.08
CA ASP A 19 -14.66 -23.01 -19.40
C ASP A 19 -14.23 -21.54 -19.24
N PRO A 20 -13.11 -21.10 -19.84
CA PRO A 20 -12.68 -19.72 -19.74
C PRO A 20 -13.71 -18.72 -20.29
N LEU A 21 -14.56 -19.12 -21.25
CA LEU A 21 -15.58 -18.24 -21.80
C LEU A 21 -16.74 -17.98 -20.83
N ASP A 22 -17.06 -18.93 -19.97
CA ASP A 22 -18.02 -18.71 -18.88
C ASP A 22 -17.47 -17.69 -17.88
N VAL A 23 -16.19 -17.81 -17.52
CA VAL A 23 -15.53 -16.85 -16.62
C VAL A 23 -15.43 -15.46 -17.27
N VAL A 24 -15.11 -15.37 -18.56
CA VAL A 24 -15.08 -14.11 -19.31
C VAL A 24 -16.46 -13.46 -19.34
N ARG A 25 -17.53 -14.23 -19.55
CA ARG A 25 -18.91 -13.72 -19.56
C ARG A 25 -19.28 -13.11 -18.21
N ASP A 26 -18.92 -13.78 -17.12
CA ASP A 26 -19.39 -13.43 -15.78
C ASP A 26 -18.48 -12.39 -15.08
N TYR A 27 -17.19 -12.36 -15.40
CA TYR A 27 -16.20 -11.52 -14.72
C TYR A 27 -15.37 -10.60 -15.63
N GLY A 28 -15.36 -10.84 -16.94
CA GLY A 28 -14.56 -10.11 -17.92
C GLY A 28 -13.21 -10.76 -18.24
N ALA A 29 -12.74 -10.57 -19.47
CA ALA A 29 -11.49 -11.16 -19.95
C ALA A 29 -10.26 -10.63 -19.21
N ASP A 30 -10.23 -9.33 -18.90
CA ASP A 30 -9.10 -8.72 -18.18
C ASP A 30 -8.95 -9.25 -16.76
N ALA A 31 -10.07 -9.50 -16.07
CA ALA A 31 -10.05 -10.08 -14.73
C ALA A 31 -9.42 -11.48 -14.76
N LEU A 32 -9.85 -12.34 -15.69
CA LEU A 32 -9.28 -13.67 -15.86
C LEU A 32 -7.77 -13.61 -16.19
N ARG A 33 -7.36 -12.73 -17.12
CA ARG A 33 -5.96 -12.57 -17.50
C ARG A 33 -5.09 -12.14 -16.33
N LEU A 34 -5.54 -11.15 -15.56
CA LEU A 34 -4.82 -10.66 -14.38
C LEU A 34 -4.69 -11.73 -13.30
N THR A 35 -5.76 -12.48 -13.02
CA THR A 35 -5.70 -13.59 -12.05
C THR A 35 -4.68 -14.64 -12.46
N LEU A 36 -4.69 -15.05 -13.73
CA LEU A 36 -3.79 -16.10 -14.21
C LEU A 36 -2.33 -15.65 -14.18
N ILE A 37 -2.01 -14.41 -14.56
CA ILE A 37 -0.63 -13.95 -14.57
C ILE A 37 -0.07 -13.79 -13.14
N GLN A 38 -0.88 -13.30 -12.20
CA GLN A 38 -0.47 -13.13 -10.80
C GLN A 38 -0.25 -14.47 -10.10
N ALA A 39 -1.01 -15.50 -10.46
CA ALA A 39 -0.85 -16.85 -9.92
C ALA A 39 0.27 -17.67 -10.62
N ALA A 40 0.84 -17.18 -11.72
CA ALA A 40 1.85 -17.88 -12.51
C ALA A 40 3.27 -17.69 -11.97
N ALA A 41 3.54 -18.20 -10.76
CA ALA A 41 4.89 -18.26 -10.20
C ALA A 41 5.82 -19.14 -11.07
N PRO A 42 7.08 -18.75 -11.31
CA PRO A 42 8.02 -19.52 -12.12
C PRO A 42 8.16 -20.97 -11.62
N ASN A 43 8.11 -21.93 -12.55
CA ASN A 43 8.24 -23.37 -12.28
C ASN A 43 7.18 -23.96 -11.32
N GLN A 44 6.07 -23.26 -11.06
CA GLN A 44 4.97 -23.74 -10.23
C GLN A 44 3.72 -24.01 -11.06
N ASP A 45 2.83 -24.81 -10.50
CA ASP A 45 1.47 -24.88 -11.02
C ASP A 45 0.65 -23.65 -10.63
N VAL A 46 -0.33 -23.31 -11.45
CA VAL A 46 -1.16 -22.10 -11.31
C VAL A 46 -2.43 -22.48 -10.55
N PRO A 47 -2.57 -22.12 -9.25
CA PRO A 47 -3.83 -22.27 -8.56
C PRO A 47 -4.88 -21.35 -9.19
N PHE A 48 -6.09 -21.88 -9.37
CA PHE A 48 -7.23 -21.12 -9.88
C PHE A 48 -8.40 -21.22 -8.92
N GLN A 49 -8.90 -20.06 -8.49
CA GLN A 49 -10.07 -19.90 -7.64
C GLN A 49 -10.91 -18.75 -8.19
N ILE A 50 -12.23 -18.92 -8.23
CA ILE A 50 -13.11 -17.90 -8.84
C ILE A 50 -13.12 -16.61 -8.02
N GLU A 51 -12.88 -16.69 -6.71
CA GLU A 51 -12.76 -15.56 -5.79
C GLU A 51 -11.63 -14.62 -6.20
N TRP A 52 -10.54 -15.16 -6.75
CA TRP A 52 -9.41 -14.35 -7.21
C TRP A 52 -9.72 -13.63 -8.52
N VAL A 53 -10.60 -14.21 -9.35
CA VAL A 53 -11.13 -13.53 -10.54
C VAL A 53 -12.05 -12.38 -10.14
N ASP A 54 -12.92 -12.59 -9.13
CA ASP A 54 -13.73 -11.49 -8.59
C ASP A 54 -12.87 -10.38 -7.99
N ALA A 55 -11.78 -10.72 -7.30
CA ALA A 55 -10.82 -9.74 -6.79
C ALA A 55 -10.17 -8.93 -7.94
N ALA A 56 -9.74 -9.59 -9.01
CA ALA A 56 -9.19 -8.91 -10.20
C ALA A 56 -10.25 -8.03 -10.90
N ARG A 57 -11.50 -8.44 -10.96
CA ARG A 57 -12.61 -7.61 -11.46
C ARG A 57 -12.81 -6.35 -10.60
N ARG A 58 -12.73 -6.48 -9.27
CA ARG A 58 -12.78 -5.32 -8.35
C ARG A 58 -11.58 -4.38 -8.55
N PHE A 59 -10.41 -4.92 -8.88
CA PHE A 59 -9.26 -4.11 -9.30
C PHE A 59 -9.57 -3.29 -10.56
N GLY A 60 -10.13 -3.91 -11.61
CA GLY A 60 -10.56 -3.18 -12.81
C GLY A 60 -11.54 -2.04 -12.49
N ASN A 61 -12.52 -2.28 -11.61
CA ASN A 61 -13.43 -1.23 -11.14
C ASN A 61 -12.72 -0.11 -10.37
N LYS A 62 -11.68 -0.44 -9.58
CA LYS A 62 -10.88 0.55 -8.86
C LYS A 62 -10.07 1.42 -9.84
N LEU A 63 -9.45 0.81 -10.85
CA LEU A 63 -8.73 1.51 -11.92
C LEU A 63 -9.66 2.46 -12.70
N TRP A 64 -10.85 1.99 -13.09
CA TRP A 64 -11.86 2.83 -13.73
C TRP A 64 -12.22 4.05 -12.88
N ASN A 65 -12.46 3.85 -11.58
CA ASN A 65 -12.79 4.95 -10.67
C ASN A 65 -11.64 5.94 -10.48
N ALA A 66 -10.38 5.47 -10.47
CA ALA A 66 -9.21 6.33 -10.38
C ALA A 66 -9.03 7.20 -11.64
N VAL A 67 -9.23 6.62 -12.83
CA VAL A 67 -9.21 7.38 -14.09
C VAL A 67 -10.38 8.37 -14.14
N ARG A 68 -11.60 7.96 -13.78
CA ARG A 68 -12.76 8.87 -13.70
C ARG A 68 -12.53 10.04 -12.75
N PHE A 69 -11.92 9.79 -11.59
CA PHE A 69 -11.51 10.84 -10.65
C PHE A 69 -10.48 11.78 -11.27
N THR A 70 -9.54 11.25 -12.05
CA THR A 70 -8.54 12.05 -12.77
C THR A 70 -9.18 12.93 -13.83
N LEU A 71 -10.07 12.37 -14.66
CA LEU A 71 -10.82 13.09 -15.68
C LEU A 71 -11.67 14.21 -15.10
N SER A 72 -12.23 14.05 -13.89
CA SER A 72 -13.01 15.12 -13.24
C SER A 72 -12.17 16.35 -12.86
N HIS A 73 -10.84 16.25 -12.84
CA HIS A 73 -9.93 17.35 -12.53
C HIS A 73 -9.17 17.87 -13.75
N LEU A 74 -8.96 17.03 -14.76
CA LEU A 74 -8.16 17.34 -15.95
C LEU A 74 -9.01 17.59 -17.22
N GLY A 75 -10.15 16.92 -17.35
CA GLY A 75 -10.92 16.84 -18.60
C GLY A 75 -10.48 15.66 -19.49
N GLU A 76 -11.30 15.37 -20.51
CA GLU A 76 -11.05 14.35 -21.53
C GLU A 76 -9.86 14.72 -22.42
N GLY A 77 -9.02 13.74 -22.77
CA GLY A 77 -7.87 13.91 -23.68
C GLY A 77 -6.81 14.91 -23.21
N ALA A 78 -6.80 15.24 -21.92
CA ALA A 78 -5.93 16.27 -21.37
C ALA A 78 -4.51 15.78 -21.05
N VAL A 79 -4.28 14.46 -21.04
CA VAL A 79 -2.98 13.87 -20.70
C VAL A 79 -2.21 13.53 -21.97
N PRO A 80 -0.97 14.01 -22.15
CA PRO A 80 -0.18 13.67 -23.34
C PRO A 80 0.23 12.19 -23.34
N ALA A 81 0.25 11.56 -24.52
CA ALA A 81 0.64 10.16 -24.68
C ALA A 81 2.08 9.85 -24.22
N THR A 82 2.96 10.86 -24.25
CA THR A 82 4.37 10.78 -23.82
C THR A 82 4.78 12.06 -23.08
N GLY A 83 5.76 11.98 -22.18
CA GLY A 83 6.24 13.15 -21.43
C GLY A 83 5.19 13.70 -20.46
N GLY A 84 5.11 15.04 -20.34
CA GLY A 84 4.14 15.71 -19.47
C GLY A 84 4.43 15.60 -17.96
N TYR A 85 5.59 15.06 -17.57
CA TYR A 85 5.99 15.02 -16.17
C TYR A 85 6.38 16.43 -15.68
N PRO A 86 5.95 16.84 -14.47
CA PRO A 86 6.28 18.16 -13.94
C PRO A 86 7.78 18.30 -13.68
N GLN A 87 8.34 19.47 -13.94
CA GLN A 87 9.76 19.74 -13.70
C GLN A 87 10.07 19.96 -12.21
N ASP A 88 9.18 20.64 -11.50
CA ASP A 88 9.30 20.95 -10.08
C ASP A 88 8.03 20.49 -9.35
N PRO A 89 7.89 19.17 -9.11
CA PRO A 89 6.74 18.66 -8.36
C PRO A 89 6.82 19.06 -6.90
N GLY A 90 5.67 19.41 -6.33
CA GLY A 90 5.51 19.42 -4.88
C GLY A 90 5.84 18.05 -4.29
N PRO A 91 6.11 17.98 -2.99
CA PRO A 91 6.73 16.79 -2.41
C PRO A 91 5.83 15.54 -2.45
N GLU A 92 4.50 15.65 -2.38
CA GLU A 92 3.59 14.51 -2.59
C GLU A 92 3.65 13.97 -4.01
N ALA A 93 3.76 14.87 -5.00
CA ALA A 93 3.93 14.50 -6.40
C ALA A 93 5.33 13.90 -6.66
N ALA A 94 6.38 14.46 -6.04
CA ALA A 94 7.73 13.94 -6.13
C ALA A 94 7.81 12.50 -5.61
N TRP A 95 7.13 12.19 -4.50
CA TRP A 95 7.06 10.83 -3.96
C TRP A 95 6.40 9.84 -4.92
N VAL A 96 5.18 10.12 -5.41
CA VAL A 96 4.50 9.13 -6.28
C VAL A 96 5.25 8.95 -7.60
N LEU A 97 5.91 9.99 -8.10
CA LEU A 97 6.73 9.91 -9.31
C LEU A 97 8.05 9.14 -9.08
N SER A 98 8.70 9.31 -7.92
CA SER A 98 9.87 8.50 -7.57
C SER A 98 9.49 7.03 -7.43
N ARG A 99 8.34 6.74 -6.81
CA ARG A 99 7.81 5.38 -6.70
C ARG A 99 7.41 4.78 -8.04
N LEU A 100 6.77 5.55 -8.93
CA LEU A 100 6.46 5.12 -10.30
C LEU A 100 7.74 4.73 -11.05
N GLN A 101 8.81 5.51 -10.92
CA GLN A 101 10.10 5.21 -11.54
C GLN A 101 10.71 3.90 -11.00
N GLU A 102 10.77 3.75 -9.67
CA GLU A 102 11.31 2.55 -9.02
C GLU A 102 10.51 1.29 -9.40
N VAL A 103 9.18 1.38 -9.37
CA VAL A 103 8.27 0.29 -9.72
C VAL A 103 8.36 -0.06 -11.20
N THR A 104 8.51 0.93 -12.09
CA THR A 104 8.70 0.67 -13.53
C THR A 104 9.99 -0.10 -13.77
N ALA A 105 11.09 0.29 -13.12
CA ALA A 105 12.37 -0.42 -13.24
C ALA A 105 12.32 -1.84 -12.67
N GLU A 106 11.66 -2.04 -11.52
CA GLU A 106 11.47 -3.36 -10.91
C GLU A 106 10.57 -4.27 -11.79
N PHE A 107 9.50 -3.69 -12.34
CA PHE A 107 8.60 -4.36 -13.27
C PHE A 107 9.34 -4.81 -14.54
N ASP A 108 10.11 -3.92 -15.17
CA ASP A 108 10.88 -4.21 -16.38
C ASP A 108 11.92 -5.31 -16.12
N ALA A 109 12.67 -5.23 -15.01
CA ALA A 109 13.64 -6.26 -14.64
C ALA A 109 12.98 -7.63 -14.42
N ALA A 110 11.82 -7.67 -13.77
CA ALA A 110 11.06 -8.91 -13.58
C ALA A 110 10.51 -9.46 -14.90
N LEU A 111 10.08 -8.60 -15.84
CA LEU A 111 9.66 -9.02 -17.17
C LEU A 111 10.82 -9.60 -17.99
N ASP A 112 12.00 -8.98 -17.96
CA ASP A 112 13.20 -9.47 -18.66
C ASP A 112 13.63 -10.86 -18.17
N GLU A 113 13.39 -11.17 -16.90
CA GLU A 113 13.64 -12.47 -16.28
C GLU A 113 12.46 -13.45 -16.40
N TYR A 114 11.40 -13.09 -17.14
CA TYR A 114 10.16 -13.87 -17.28
C TYR A 114 9.45 -14.17 -15.95
N ARG A 115 9.70 -13.35 -14.92
CA ARG A 115 9.03 -13.41 -13.61
C ARG A 115 7.75 -12.57 -13.62
N PHE A 116 6.81 -12.94 -14.49
CA PHE A 116 5.58 -12.17 -14.71
C PHE A 116 4.73 -11.98 -13.46
N SER A 117 4.57 -13.02 -12.63
CA SER A 117 3.81 -12.93 -11.38
C SER A 117 4.41 -11.91 -10.41
N ASP A 118 5.73 -11.90 -10.26
CA ASP A 118 6.45 -10.91 -9.44
C ASP A 118 6.25 -9.49 -9.99
N ALA A 119 6.41 -9.31 -11.31
CA ALA A 119 6.21 -8.02 -11.98
C ALA A 119 4.80 -7.46 -11.67
N TYR A 120 3.76 -8.25 -11.92
CA TYR A 120 2.38 -7.83 -11.68
C TYR A 120 2.01 -7.74 -10.20
N ALA A 121 2.72 -8.42 -9.29
CA ALA A 121 2.54 -8.25 -7.85
C ALA A 121 3.04 -6.88 -7.39
N VAL A 122 4.23 -6.47 -7.83
CA VAL A 122 4.81 -5.15 -7.54
C VAL A 122 3.94 -4.03 -8.11
N LEU A 123 3.56 -4.14 -9.39
CA LEU A 123 2.71 -3.14 -10.05
C LEU A 123 1.33 -3.02 -9.41
N TYR A 124 0.70 -4.16 -9.07
CA TYR A 124 -0.58 -4.17 -8.37
C TYR A 124 -0.48 -3.51 -7.00
N SER A 125 0.57 -3.84 -6.24
CA SER A 125 0.82 -3.24 -4.92
C SER A 125 0.99 -1.72 -5.01
N PHE A 126 1.77 -1.24 -5.98
CA PHE A 126 1.95 0.19 -6.23
C PHE A 126 0.64 0.89 -6.59
N ALA A 127 -0.11 0.36 -7.57
CA ALA A 127 -1.37 0.94 -7.98
C ALA A 127 -2.38 1.02 -6.82
N TRP A 128 -2.52 -0.07 -6.06
CA TRP A 128 -3.50 -0.13 -4.97
C TRP A 128 -3.04 0.62 -3.72
N SER A 129 -1.92 0.20 -3.15
CA SER A 129 -1.46 0.57 -1.81
C SER A 129 -0.70 1.89 -1.77
N GLU A 130 -0.30 2.44 -2.92
CA GLU A 130 0.42 3.72 -2.99
C GLU A 130 -0.37 4.75 -3.80
N VAL A 131 -0.79 4.43 -5.03
CA VAL A 131 -1.51 5.40 -5.84
C VAL A 131 -2.93 5.61 -5.34
N PHE A 132 -3.74 4.54 -5.28
CA PHE A 132 -5.16 4.69 -4.97
C PHE A 132 -5.44 5.01 -3.50
N ASP A 133 -4.73 4.37 -2.57
CA ASP A 133 -4.99 4.53 -1.13
C ASP A 133 -4.28 5.74 -0.51
N TRP A 134 -3.18 6.22 -1.11
CA TRP A 134 -2.39 7.33 -0.58
C TRP A 134 -2.34 8.54 -1.51
N TYR A 135 -1.77 8.42 -2.71
CA TYR A 135 -1.54 9.58 -3.56
C TYR A 135 -2.83 10.31 -3.93
N LEU A 136 -3.89 9.57 -4.30
CA LEU A 136 -5.19 10.18 -4.60
C LEU A 136 -5.75 10.96 -3.41
N GLU A 137 -5.54 10.49 -2.18
CA GLU A 137 -5.99 11.20 -0.99
C GLU A 137 -5.11 12.42 -0.69
N LEU A 138 -3.79 12.28 -0.82
CA LEU A 138 -2.82 13.36 -0.65
C LEU A 138 -3.06 14.51 -1.62
N ALA A 139 -3.34 14.20 -2.88
CA ALA A 139 -3.51 15.18 -3.95
C ALA A 139 -4.82 15.98 -3.87
N LYS A 140 -5.83 15.54 -3.11
CA LYS A 140 -7.17 16.15 -3.10
C LYS A 140 -7.17 17.65 -2.78
N ALA A 141 -6.34 18.08 -1.83
CA ALA A 141 -6.29 19.48 -1.42
C ALA A 141 -5.74 20.37 -2.54
N GLN A 142 -4.61 19.97 -3.13
CA GLN A 142 -3.94 20.68 -4.22
C GLN A 142 -4.80 20.65 -5.50
N LEU A 143 -5.46 19.53 -5.80
CA LEU A 143 -6.37 19.41 -6.94
C LEU A 143 -7.56 20.37 -6.84
N ARG A 144 -8.16 20.51 -5.65
CA ARG A 144 -9.23 21.49 -5.38
C ARG A 144 -8.74 22.94 -5.49
N ALA A 145 -7.49 23.19 -5.10
CA ALA A 145 -6.84 24.49 -5.27
C ALA A 145 -6.44 24.77 -6.73
N GLY A 146 -6.57 23.80 -7.62
CA GLY A 146 -6.25 23.95 -9.04
C GLY A 146 -4.76 23.90 -9.36
N ASP A 147 -3.95 23.27 -8.50
CA ASP A 147 -2.51 23.15 -8.74
C ASP A 147 -2.21 22.37 -10.03
N ALA A 148 -1.53 23.05 -10.97
CA ALA A 148 -1.17 22.50 -12.27
C ALA A 148 -0.15 21.36 -12.14
N SER A 149 0.78 21.43 -11.18
CA SER A 149 1.81 20.40 -10.99
C SER A 149 1.17 19.10 -10.52
N THR A 150 0.30 19.15 -9.52
CA THR A 150 -0.47 17.98 -9.05
C THR A 150 -1.38 17.40 -10.13
N ARG A 151 -2.04 18.24 -10.94
CA ARG A 151 -2.86 17.76 -12.08
C ARG A 151 -2.00 17.02 -13.11
N SER A 152 -0.86 17.60 -13.49
CA SER A 152 0.08 16.97 -14.42
C SER A 152 0.55 15.62 -13.91
N THR A 153 0.98 15.56 -12.64
CA THR A 153 1.40 14.32 -11.96
C THR A 153 0.30 13.27 -11.96
N LEU A 154 -0.93 13.65 -11.59
CA LEU A 154 -2.05 12.72 -11.58
C LEU A 154 -2.30 12.12 -12.97
N GLY A 155 -2.28 12.96 -14.01
CA GLY A 155 -2.44 12.53 -15.39
C GLY A 155 -1.37 11.52 -15.82
N VAL A 156 -0.08 11.84 -15.64
CA VAL A 156 1.02 10.97 -16.08
C VAL A 156 1.09 9.68 -15.27
N VAL A 157 0.83 9.70 -13.96
CA VAL A 157 0.79 8.48 -13.13
C VAL A 157 -0.32 7.55 -13.62
N MET A 158 -1.53 8.07 -13.89
CA MET A 158 -2.61 7.24 -14.43
C MET A 158 -2.28 6.68 -15.81
N ARG A 159 -1.76 7.52 -16.71
CA ARG A 159 -1.36 7.08 -18.05
C ARG A 159 -0.34 5.95 -18.00
N ASP A 160 0.69 6.09 -17.16
CA ASP A 160 1.77 5.11 -17.10
C ASP A 160 1.30 3.82 -16.41
N LEU A 161 0.42 3.90 -15.41
CA LEU A 161 -0.28 2.72 -14.89
C LEU A 161 -1.06 1.99 -16.00
N LEU A 162 -1.82 2.69 -16.84
CA LEU A 162 -2.54 2.06 -17.95
C LEU A 162 -1.57 1.33 -18.89
N LYS A 163 -0.43 1.95 -19.22
CA LYS A 163 0.58 1.34 -20.10
C LYS A 163 1.17 0.07 -19.49
N LEU A 164 1.55 0.12 -18.21
CA LEU A 164 2.14 -1.02 -17.50
C LEU A 164 1.16 -2.19 -17.35
N PHE A 165 -0.13 -1.91 -17.16
CA PHE A 165 -1.16 -2.96 -17.10
C PHE A 165 -1.63 -3.47 -18.45
N HIS A 166 -1.45 -2.71 -19.53
CA HIS A 166 -2.00 -3.01 -20.85
C HIS A 166 -1.69 -4.43 -21.38
N PRO A 167 -0.47 -4.99 -21.22
CA PRO A 167 -0.18 -6.32 -21.74
C PRO A 167 -1.08 -7.43 -21.16
N VAL A 168 -1.61 -7.24 -19.95
CA VAL A 168 -2.47 -8.20 -19.26
C VAL A 168 -3.94 -7.76 -19.20
N ILE A 169 -4.21 -6.46 -19.14
CA ILE A 169 -5.55 -5.86 -19.06
C ILE A 169 -5.85 -5.05 -20.34
N PRO A 170 -5.80 -5.64 -21.54
CA PRO A 170 -5.81 -4.87 -22.78
C PRO A 170 -7.13 -4.15 -23.05
N TYR A 171 -8.29 -4.69 -22.65
CA TYR A 171 -9.58 -4.10 -23.04
C TYR A 171 -9.91 -2.86 -22.20
N LEU A 172 -9.85 -2.98 -20.88
CA LEU A 172 -10.12 -1.88 -19.95
C LEU A 172 -9.09 -0.76 -20.08
N THR A 173 -7.80 -1.09 -20.22
CA THR A 173 -6.77 -0.05 -20.34
C THR A 173 -6.86 0.72 -21.66
N GLU A 174 -7.26 0.05 -22.76
CA GLU A 174 -7.52 0.71 -24.05
C GLU A 174 -8.71 1.67 -23.94
N GLU A 175 -9.82 1.22 -23.35
CA GLU A 175 -11.00 2.08 -23.13
C GLU A 175 -10.65 3.32 -22.28
N LEU A 176 -9.96 3.11 -21.16
CA LEU A 176 -9.54 4.22 -20.28
C LEU A 176 -8.52 5.15 -20.95
N TRP A 177 -7.68 4.63 -21.84
CA TRP A 177 -6.72 5.43 -22.62
C TRP A 177 -7.43 6.40 -23.56
N GLN A 178 -8.51 5.96 -24.23
CA GLN A 178 -9.28 6.81 -25.15
C GLN A 178 -9.87 8.03 -24.43
N HIS A 179 -10.20 7.90 -23.15
CA HIS A 179 -10.68 9.03 -22.33
C HIS A 179 -9.54 9.88 -21.76
N LEU A 180 -8.51 9.25 -21.23
CA LEU A 180 -7.43 9.95 -20.52
C LEU A 180 -6.50 10.70 -21.48
N VAL A 181 -6.11 10.05 -22.57
CA VAL A 181 -5.16 10.55 -23.56
C VAL A 181 -5.86 10.91 -24.87
N GLY A 182 -6.74 10.03 -25.37
CA GLY A 182 -7.53 10.27 -26.58
C GLY A 182 -6.74 10.31 -27.90
N ASP A 183 -5.43 10.04 -27.85
CA ASP A 183 -4.56 9.98 -29.02
C ASP A 183 -4.03 8.55 -29.23
N GLY A 184 -4.32 7.99 -30.40
CA GLY A 184 -3.88 6.66 -30.82
C GLY A 184 -4.40 5.51 -29.96
N PHE A 185 -3.82 4.33 -30.19
CA PHE A 185 -4.06 3.14 -29.39
C PHE A 185 -2.94 2.98 -28.35
N ILE A 186 -3.28 2.59 -27.13
CA ILE A 186 -2.26 2.33 -26.09
C ILE A 186 -1.33 1.19 -26.52
N ALA A 187 -1.84 0.20 -27.25
CA ALA A 187 -1.07 -0.89 -27.85
C ALA A 187 0.05 -0.43 -28.78
N ALA A 188 -0.09 0.75 -29.40
CA ALA A 188 0.91 1.35 -30.30
C ALA A 188 1.72 2.46 -29.61
N SER A 189 1.46 2.73 -28.33
CA SER A 189 2.13 3.79 -27.58
C SER A 189 3.54 3.39 -27.14
N ARG A 190 4.37 4.39 -26.85
CA ARG A 190 5.71 4.13 -26.27
C ARG A 190 5.58 3.65 -24.83
N TRP A 191 6.43 2.71 -24.45
CA TRP A 191 6.61 2.29 -23.06
C TRP A 191 6.90 3.49 -22.14
N PRO A 192 6.43 3.51 -20.87
CA PRO A 192 6.69 4.62 -19.98
C PRO A 192 8.17 4.72 -19.60
N GLU A 193 8.69 5.94 -19.60
CA GLU A 193 10.07 6.28 -19.20
C GLU A 193 10.00 7.45 -18.20
N PRO A 194 9.51 7.21 -16.96
CA PRO A 194 9.43 8.27 -15.97
C PRO A 194 10.83 8.81 -15.63
N PRO A 195 11.03 10.14 -15.61
CA PRO A 195 12.32 10.71 -15.24
C PRO A 195 12.59 10.52 -13.75
N ARG A 196 13.85 10.76 -13.36
CA ARG A 196 14.27 10.58 -11.97
C ARG A 196 13.78 11.71 -11.08
N TYR A 197 13.04 11.35 -10.03
CA TYR A 197 12.62 12.27 -8.97
C TYR A 197 13.25 11.88 -7.64
N PRO A 198 13.78 12.84 -6.85
CA PRO A 198 14.21 12.55 -5.50
C PRO A 198 12.98 12.29 -4.63
N ALA A 199 12.96 11.14 -3.96
CA ALA A 199 11.95 10.87 -2.95
C ALA A 199 12.04 11.94 -1.83
N PRO A 200 10.93 12.56 -1.42
CA PRO A 200 10.95 13.53 -0.34
C PRO A 200 11.42 12.87 0.96
N ALA A 201 12.36 13.54 1.64
CA ALA A 201 12.87 13.06 2.91
C ALA A 201 11.73 12.84 3.91
N GLY A 202 11.74 11.70 4.59
CA GLY A 202 10.84 11.38 5.70
C GLY A 202 9.40 11.00 5.36
N PHE A 203 9.04 10.92 4.07
CA PHE A 203 7.67 10.59 3.67
C PHE A 203 7.21 9.20 4.15
N GLU A 204 8.13 8.23 4.22
CA GLU A 204 7.80 6.92 4.79
C GLU A 204 7.54 7.01 6.30
N ALA A 205 8.29 7.83 7.04
CA ALA A 205 8.00 8.08 8.45
C ALA A 205 6.61 8.73 8.61
N PHE A 206 6.26 9.67 7.74
CA PHE A 206 4.91 10.23 7.69
C PHE A 206 3.84 9.17 7.45
N ARG A 207 4.00 8.30 6.45
CA ARG A 207 3.05 7.21 6.16
C ARG A 207 2.92 6.26 7.35
N GLU A 208 4.02 5.92 7.99
CA GLU A 208 4.04 5.03 9.15
C GLU A 208 3.32 5.65 10.35
N VAL A 209 3.54 6.94 10.66
CA VAL A 209 2.82 7.61 11.75
C VAL A 209 1.33 7.74 11.44
N VAL A 210 0.96 8.20 10.24
CA VAL A 210 -0.46 8.27 9.84
C VAL A 210 -1.12 6.88 9.91
N GLY A 211 -0.43 5.85 9.42
CA GLY A 211 -0.87 4.46 9.53
C GLY A 211 -1.03 4.01 10.98
N GLY A 212 -0.11 4.39 11.86
CA GLY A 212 -0.20 4.09 13.29
C GLY A 212 -1.37 4.80 13.98
N VAL A 213 -1.67 6.06 13.64
CA VAL A 213 -2.86 6.75 14.16
C VAL A 213 -4.14 6.08 13.65
N ARG A 214 -4.17 5.65 12.38
CA ARG A 214 -5.32 4.90 11.82
C ARG A 214 -5.50 3.54 12.50
N ARG A 215 -4.41 2.82 12.79
CA ARG A 215 -4.44 1.56 13.56
C ARG A 215 -4.99 1.78 14.96
N PHE A 216 -4.49 2.80 15.67
CA PHE A 216 -5.02 3.20 16.97
C PHE A 216 -6.55 3.41 16.91
N ARG A 217 -7.04 4.16 15.91
CA ARG A 217 -8.49 4.34 15.73
C ARG A 217 -9.25 3.01 15.58
N ALA A 218 -8.73 2.11 14.74
CA ALA A 218 -9.36 0.83 14.48
C ALA A 218 -9.39 -0.08 15.72
N GLU A 219 -8.27 -0.17 16.44
CA GLU A 219 -8.14 -0.91 17.71
C GLU A 219 -9.16 -0.43 18.75
N HIS A 220 -9.36 0.88 18.82
CA HIS A 220 -10.32 1.51 19.73
C HIS A 220 -11.74 1.63 19.16
N ARG A 221 -12.00 1.07 17.98
CA ARG A 221 -13.30 1.13 17.28
C ARG A 221 -13.85 2.55 17.14
N LEU A 222 -12.95 3.53 16.98
CA LEU A 222 -13.29 4.92 16.82
C LEU A 222 -13.74 5.20 15.39
N SER A 223 -14.82 5.95 15.23
CA SER A 223 -15.23 6.45 13.92
C SER A 223 -14.11 7.30 13.29
N PRO A 224 -13.90 7.25 11.95
CA PRO A 224 -12.99 8.16 11.27
C PRO A 224 -13.28 9.64 11.52
N ARG A 225 -14.53 9.99 11.87
CA ARG A 225 -14.95 11.37 12.19
C ARG A 225 -14.75 11.77 13.64
N HIS A 226 -14.47 10.82 14.53
CA HIS A 226 -14.20 11.14 15.93
C HIS A 226 -12.89 11.93 16.01
N PRO A 227 -12.85 13.16 16.52
CA PRO A 227 -11.63 13.95 16.56
C PRO A 227 -10.60 13.27 17.46
N LEU A 228 -9.36 13.14 16.97
CA LEU A 228 -8.22 12.84 17.84
C LEU A 228 -7.40 14.11 18.00
N ALA A 229 -6.91 14.35 19.20
CA ALA A 229 -6.02 15.48 19.50
C ALA A 229 -4.75 14.98 20.18
N GLY A 230 -3.67 15.74 20.07
CA GLY A 230 -2.42 15.39 20.72
C GLY A 230 -1.22 16.12 20.14
N THR A 231 -0.01 15.71 20.49
CA THR A 231 1.22 16.39 20.07
C THR A 231 1.95 15.59 18.99
N ILE A 232 2.47 16.27 17.96
CA ILE A 232 3.46 15.69 17.05
C ILE A 232 4.84 16.14 17.49
N LEU A 233 5.72 15.19 17.78
CA LEU A 233 7.12 15.44 18.08
C LEU A 233 7.95 15.12 16.84
N ASP A 234 8.63 16.12 16.32
CA ASP A 234 9.48 16.04 15.14
C ASP A 234 10.86 16.65 15.45
N PRO A 235 11.69 15.98 16.28
CA PRO A 235 12.94 16.55 16.79
C PRO A 235 13.99 16.78 15.70
N GLU A 236 13.94 16.00 14.61
CA GLU A 236 14.84 16.12 13.47
C GLU A 236 14.27 17.01 12.36
N GLY A 237 13.06 17.57 12.54
CA GLY A 237 12.41 18.42 11.54
C GLY A 237 12.08 17.67 10.24
N VAL A 238 11.83 16.36 10.33
CA VAL A 238 11.53 15.47 9.21
C VAL A 238 10.33 15.97 8.41
N MET A 239 9.30 16.50 9.07
CA MET A 239 8.10 17.02 8.42
C MET A 239 8.30 18.38 7.76
N GLN A 240 9.32 19.14 8.16
CA GLN A 240 9.60 20.51 7.74
C GLN A 240 8.34 21.42 7.64
N GLY A 241 7.30 21.11 8.44
CA GLY A 241 5.98 21.78 8.43
C GLY A 241 5.07 21.50 7.24
N TRP A 242 5.57 21.04 6.09
CA TRP A 242 4.75 20.91 4.87
C TRP A 242 3.73 19.78 4.91
N TRP A 243 3.94 18.75 5.75
CA TRP A 243 2.98 17.66 5.94
C TRP A 243 1.86 17.96 6.93
N SER A 244 1.95 19.02 7.75
CA SER A 244 1.01 19.19 8.86
C SER A 244 -0.46 19.22 8.43
N PRO A 245 -0.86 19.93 7.34
CA PRO A 245 -2.24 19.87 6.83
C PRO A 245 -2.66 18.47 6.34
N GLN A 246 -1.76 17.75 5.67
CA GLN A 246 -1.97 16.43 5.09
C GLN A 246 -2.09 15.39 6.19
N PHE A 247 -1.28 15.50 7.24
CA PHE A 247 -1.35 14.69 8.44
C PHE A 247 -2.72 14.82 9.10
N GLN A 248 -3.18 16.06 9.30
CA GLN A 248 -4.50 16.35 9.86
C GLN A 248 -5.61 15.73 9.02
N ALA A 249 -5.55 15.90 7.69
CA ALA A 249 -6.54 15.38 6.78
C ALA A 249 -6.58 13.84 6.73
N LEU A 250 -5.42 13.18 6.69
CA LEU A 250 -5.33 11.72 6.53
C LEU A 250 -5.50 10.95 7.84
N ALA A 251 -5.05 11.50 8.96
CA ALA A 251 -5.13 10.85 10.28
C ALA A 251 -6.40 11.27 11.06
N GLY A 252 -7.07 12.35 10.65
CA GLY A 252 -8.15 12.96 11.43
C GLY A 252 -7.65 13.45 12.79
N PHE A 253 -6.41 13.91 12.85
CA PHE A 253 -5.70 14.23 14.08
C PHE A 253 -5.47 15.73 14.13
N THR A 254 -5.78 16.37 15.26
CA THR A 254 -5.57 17.80 15.49
C THR A 254 -4.36 17.99 16.40
N PRO A 255 -3.20 18.44 15.86
CA PRO A 255 -2.05 18.79 16.67
C PRO A 255 -2.40 19.90 17.67
N VAL A 256 -2.10 19.66 18.92
CA VAL A 256 -2.13 20.65 19.99
C VAL A 256 -0.74 21.28 20.06
N ALA A 257 -0.69 22.61 20.15
CA ALA A 257 0.56 23.33 20.28
C ALA A 257 1.31 22.89 21.55
N GLY A 258 2.56 22.45 21.41
CA GLY A 258 3.41 22.03 22.52
C GLY A 258 4.69 21.35 22.02
N THR A 259 5.73 21.34 22.85
CA THR A 259 7.05 20.71 22.56
C THR A 259 7.24 19.39 23.30
N GLY A 260 6.21 18.87 23.95
CA GLY A 260 6.28 17.67 24.79
C GLY A 260 4.98 16.87 24.83
N ALA A 261 4.95 15.85 25.69
CA ALA A 261 3.76 15.05 25.91
C ALA A 261 2.55 15.92 26.31
N PRO A 262 1.35 15.64 25.76
CA PRO A 262 0.16 16.33 26.21
C PRO A 262 -0.04 16.09 27.71
N GLY A 263 -0.66 17.05 28.42
CA GLY A 263 -1.03 16.84 29.81
C GLY A 263 -2.00 15.66 29.93
N GLY A 264 -1.73 14.73 30.86
CA GLY A 264 -2.56 13.53 31.06
C GLY A 264 -2.06 12.29 30.30
N ALA A 265 -2.93 11.28 30.21
CA ALA A 265 -2.59 10.00 29.60
C ALA A 265 -2.63 10.08 28.07
N PHE A 266 -1.63 9.48 27.41
CA PHE A 266 -1.51 9.46 25.95
C PHE A 266 -1.09 8.08 25.43
N SER A 267 -1.40 7.82 24.17
CA SER A 267 -0.84 6.71 23.39
C SER A 267 0.22 7.23 22.43
N ARG A 268 1.30 6.48 22.25
CA ARG A 268 2.42 6.87 21.39
C ARG A 268 2.51 6.03 20.13
N VAL A 269 2.50 6.70 18.99
CA VAL A 269 2.89 6.14 17.70
C VAL A 269 4.26 6.71 17.34
N VAL A 270 5.22 5.84 17.02
CA VAL A 270 6.59 6.19 16.64
C VAL A 270 6.86 5.69 15.23
N ALA A 271 7.53 6.51 14.41
CA ALA A 271 8.16 6.14 13.15
C ALA A 271 9.50 6.89 13.01
N GLY A 272 10.61 6.17 13.16
CA GLY A 272 11.93 6.81 13.26
C GLY A 272 11.98 7.82 14.41
N SER A 273 12.39 9.06 14.12
CA SER A 273 12.42 10.18 15.06
C SER A 273 11.05 10.86 15.24
N LEU A 274 10.10 10.65 14.32
CA LEU A 274 8.78 11.25 14.34
C LEU A 274 7.84 10.50 15.30
N GLN A 275 7.10 11.24 16.14
CA GLN A 275 6.15 10.66 17.09
C GLN A 275 4.81 11.39 17.05
N ALA A 276 3.72 10.64 17.06
CA ALA A 276 2.39 11.16 17.38
C ALA A 276 1.95 10.69 18.76
N LEU A 277 1.71 11.64 19.65
CA LEU A 277 1.22 11.43 21.01
C LEU A 277 -0.27 11.71 21.03
N ILE A 278 -1.09 10.67 21.02
CA ILE A 278 -2.55 10.76 20.97
C ILE A 278 -3.09 10.91 22.38
N SER A 279 -3.76 12.02 22.68
CA SER A 279 -4.44 12.20 23.96
C SER A 279 -5.55 11.16 24.13
N LEU A 280 -5.58 10.49 25.29
CA LEU A 280 -6.63 9.54 25.63
C LEU A 280 -7.84 10.21 26.30
N GLU A 281 -7.74 11.49 26.65
CA GLU A 281 -8.79 12.22 27.34
C GLU A 281 -10.08 12.24 26.52
N GLY A 282 -11.17 11.70 27.08
CA GLY A 282 -12.46 11.61 26.41
C GLY A 282 -12.54 10.59 25.26
N VAL A 283 -11.44 9.88 24.96
CA VAL A 283 -11.35 8.90 23.86
C VAL A 283 -11.35 7.47 24.40
N VAL A 284 -10.49 7.19 25.38
CA VAL A 284 -10.30 5.83 25.93
C VAL A 284 -10.16 5.89 27.45
N GLY A 285 -10.82 4.97 28.16
CA GLY A 285 -10.59 4.82 29.60
C GLY A 285 -9.19 4.30 29.88
N VAL A 286 -8.33 5.09 30.54
CA VAL A 286 -6.93 4.76 30.84
C VAL A 286 -6.79 3.38 31.50
N ALA A 287 -7.68 3.04 32.45
CA ALA A 287 -7.65 1.73 33.11
C ALA A 287 -8.02 0.56 32.18
N ALA A 288 -8.86 0.79 31.18
CA ALA A 288 -9.14 -0.22 30.15
C ALA A 288 -7.94 -0.37 29.21
N GLU A 289 -7.29 0.75 28.86
CA GLU A 289 -6.12 0.72 27.99
C GLU A 289 -4.92 0.05 28.63
N ARG A 290 -4.65 0.31 29.91
CA ARG A 290 -3.63 -0.40 30.68
C ARG A 290 -3.84 -1.91 30.63
N ARG A 291 -5.07 -2.37 30.89
CA ARG A 291 -5.42 -3.81 30.86
C ARG A 291 -5.26 -4.41 29.47
N ARG A 292 -5.59 -3.66 28.41
CA ARG A 292 -5.39 -4.10 27.02
C ARG A 292 -3.90 -4.28 26.73
N LEU A 293 -3.10 -3.26 27.02
CA LEU A 293 -1.64 -3.31 26.83
C LEU A 293 -0.99 -4.40 27.66
N ASP A 294 -1.40 -4.59 28.93
CA ASP A 294 -0.89 -5.67 29.78
C ASP A 294 -1.19 -7.05 29.17
N ALA A 295 -2.39 -7.25 28.60
CA ALA A 295 -2.76 -8.49 27.93
C ALA A 295 -1.97 -8.71 26.62
N GLU A 296 -1.82 -7.66 25.81
CA GLU A 296 -1.08 -7.69 24.54
C GLU A 296 0.43 -7.94 24.76
N ILE A 297 1.02 -7.28 25.76
CA ILE A 297 2.40 -7.53 26.18
C ILE A 297 2.57 -8.99 26.60
N ALA A 298 1.68 -9.52 27.44
CA ALA A 298 1.77 -10.91 27.89
C ALA A 298 1.70 -11.91 26.71
N GLU A 299 0.80 -11.69 25.75
CA GLU A 299 0.67 -12.54 24.55
C GLU A 299 1.94 -12.48 23.68
N LEU A 300 2.49 -11.29 23.44
CA LEU A 300 3.69 -11.11 22.64
C LEU A 300 4.95 -11.63 23.35
N GLU A 301 5.04 -11.52 24.67
CA GLU A 301 6.09 -12.13 25.48
C GLU A 301 6.06 -13.65 25.38
N GLU A 302 4.86 -14.25 25.42
CA GLU A 302 4.69 -15.69 25.21
C GLU A 302 5.12 -16.11 23.79
N ALA A 303 4.69 -15.35 22.77
CA ALA A 303 5.07 -15.60 21.38
C ALA A 303 6.59 -15.47 21.15
N ARG A 304 7.22 -14.43 21.71
CA ARG A 304 8.68 -14.23 21.67
C ARG A 304 9.39 -15.37 22.37
N THR A 305 8.93 -15.76 23.56
CA THR A 305 9.51 -16.88 24.31
C THR A 305 9.48 -18.17 23.49
N LYS A 306 8.34 -18.51 22.88
CA LYS A 306 8.22 -19.69 22.00
C LYS A 306 9.20 -19.65 20.82
N ALA A 307 9.30 -18.51 20.14
CA ALA A 307 10.22 -18.33 19.01
C ALA A 307 11.70 -18.40 19.46
N SER A 308 12.06 -17.75 20.56
CA SER A 308 13.41 -17.80 21.14
C SER A 308 13.78 -19.19 21.62
N THR A 309 12.87 -19.94 22.26
CA THR A 309 13.13 -21.34 22.65
C THR A 309 13.37 -22.23 21.44
N LYS A 310 12.64 -22.01 20.34
CA LYS A 310 12.83 -22.74 19.08
C LYS A 310 14.22 -22.49 18.49
N LEU A 311 14.69 -21.23 18.50
CA LEU A 311 16.05 -20.86 18.07
C LEU A 311 17.15 -21.31 19.04
N ALA A 312 16.85 -21.47 20.32
CA ALA A 312 17.80 -21.99 21.31
C ALA A 312 18.02 -23.50 21.20
N ASN A 313 17.18 -24.23 20.46
CA ASN A 313 17.33 -25.67 20.23
C ASN A 313 18.34 -25.93 19.10
N PRO A 314 19.53 -26.51 19.39
CA PRO A 314 20.56 -26.77 18.37
C PRO A 314 20.05 -27.67 17.24
N GLN A 315 19.18 -28.64 17.55
CA GLN A 315 18.62 -29.53 16.53
C GLN A 315 17.72 -28.79 15.53
N PHE A 316 17.06 -27.71 15.93
CA PHE A 316 16.25 -26.92 15.02
C PHE A 316 17.14 -26.07 14.11
N VAL A 317 18.12 -25.39 14.68
CA VAL A 317 19.05 -24.51 13.93
C VAL A 317 19.88 -25.30 12.93
N GLU A 318 20.30 -26.52 13.27
CA GLU A 318 21.13 -27.36 12.39
C GLU A 318 20.33 -28.11 11.32
N ARG A 319 19.03 -28.38 11.54
CA ARG A 319 18.22 -29.24 10.64
C ARG A 319 17.19 -28.48 9.82
N ALA A 320 16.78 -27.29 10.25
CA ALA A 320 15.82 -26.50 9.49
C ALA A 320 16.52 -25.79 8.31
N PRO A 321 15.81 -25.56 7.18
CA PRO A 321 16.32 -24.70 6.11
C PRO A 321 16.70 -23.31 6.62
N ASP A 322 17.79 -22.74 6.10
CA ASP A 322 18.32 -21.43 6.49
C ASP A 322 17.29 -20.30 6.39
N GLU A 323 16.40 -20.36 5.38
CA GLU A 323 15.31 -19.40 5.20
C GLU A 323 14.31 -19.43 6.37
N ILE A 324 14.01 -20.62 6.90
CA ILE A 324 13.11 -20.78 8.04
C ILE A 324 13.78 -20.28 9.32
N VAL A 325 15.08 -20.55 9.49
CA VAL A 325 15.86 -20.06 10.64
C VAL A 325 15.95 -18.53 10.61
N THR A 326 16.25 -17.94 9.45
CA THR A 326 16.28 -16.49 9.24
C THR A 326 14.92 -15.87 9.55
N LYS A 327 13.84 -16.41 8.99
CA LYS A 327 12.48 -15.94 9.27
C LYS A 327 12.11 -16.00 10.75
N GLU A 328 12.55 -17.02 11.48
CA GLU A 328 12.29 -17.10 12.93
C GLU A 328 13.15 -16.10 13.73
N ARG A 329 14.38 -15.80 13.28
CA ARG A 329 15.22 -14.72 13.85
C ARG A 329 14.58 -13.36 13.64
N ASP A 330 14.19 -13.04 12.40
CA ASP A 330 13.51 -11.80 12.04
C ASP A 330 12.22 -11.62 12.85
N ARG A 331 11.51 -12.73 13.10
CA ARG A 331 10.33 -12.75 13.97
C ARG A 331 10.66 -12.38 15.41
N VAL A 332 11.74 -12.93 16.00
CA VAL A 332 12.15 -12.57 17.36
C VAL A 332 12.54 -11.10 17.45
N ASP A 333 13.26 -10.57 16.46
CA ASP A 333 13.67 -9.17 16.43
C ASP A 333 12.46 -8.24 16.32
N SER A 334 11.52 -8.56 15.43
CA SER A 334 10.25 -7.83 15.28
C SER A 334 9.41 -7.84 16.56
N LEU A 335 9.26 -9.01 17.21
CA LEU A 335 8.55 -9.13 18.48
C LEU A 335 9.23 -8.34 19.59
N THR A 336 10.56 -8.36 19.64
CA THR A 336 11.35 -7.62 20.65
C THR A 336 11.18 -6.12 20.50
N ALA A 337 11.27 -5.60 19.27
CA ALA A 337 11.05 -4.18 18.98
C ALA A 337 9.62 -3.75 19.36
N THR A 338 8.62 -4.58 19.04
CA THR A 338 7.22 -4.31 19.35
C THR A 338 6.96 -4.31 20.87
N LEU A 339 7.49 -5.29 21.60
CA LEU A 339 7.40 -5.35 23.05
C LEU A 339 8.03 -4.12 23.72
N ALA A 340 9.21 -3.68 23.28
CA ALA A 340 9.85 -2.49 23.83
C ALA A 340 8.96 -1.24 23.68
N LYS A 341 8.29 -1.11 22.53
CA LYS A 341 7.34 -0.03 22.26
C LYS A 341 6.12 -0.09 23.17
N LEU A 342 5.47 -1.26 23.28
CA LEU A 342 4.27 -1.44 24.11
C LEU A 342 4.56 -1.28 25.61
N THR A 343 5.68 -1.81 26.10
CA THR A 343 6.09 -1.66 27.51
C THR A 343 6.35 -0.20 27.87
N THR A 344 6.95 0.55 26.95
CA THR A 344 7.13 2.01 27.11
C THR A 344 5.79 2.73 27.14
N GLN A 345 4.88 2.42 26.20
CA GLN A 345 3.54 3.00 26.20
C GLN A 345 2.78 2.66 27.50
N ARG A 346 2.91 1.43 27.99
CA ARG A 346 2.25 0.97 29.22
C ARG A 346 2.76 1.69 30.47
N SER A 347 4.06 1.96 30.56
CA SER A 347 4.65 2.68 31.70
C SER A 347 4.24 4.16 31.72
N GLU A 348 4.08 4.77 30.55
CA GLU A 348 3.66 6.17 30.41
C GLU A 348 2.20 6.42 30.81
N LEU A 349 1.37 5.38 30.75
CA LEU A 349 -0.01 5.46 31.23
C LEU A 349 -0.12 5.43 32.76
N GLY A 350 0.96 5.19 33.50
CA GLY A 350 0.99 5.04 34.96
C GLY A 350 0.86 3.59 35.44
#